data_AF-A0A2A6EAV4-F1
#
_entry.id   AF-A0A2A6EAV4-F1
#
_cell.length_a   1.000
_cell.length_b   1.000
_cell.length_c   1.000
_cell.angle_alpha   90.00
_cell.angle_beta   90.00
_cell.angle_gamma   90.00
#
_symmetry.space_group_name_H-M   'P 1'
#
loop_
_entity.id
_entity.type
_entity.pdbx_description
1 polymer ?
#
loop_
_entity_poly.entity_id
_entity_poly.type
_entity_poly.pdbx_seq_one_letter_code
_entity_poly.pdbx_strand_id
1 'polypeptide(L)'
;MILAPLLLFLRKRSEEMTVKNLKTNAPAQGCSTREERVRARNRVLVARYFYWTELRRRRFDDVMRILAESEFFVEERTIMNAINAHSAYLDELRLLANAARSLRKEHPSWNWS
;
A
#
# COMPACT_ATOMS: atom_id res chain seq x y z
N MET A 1 -4.39 21.98 34.07
CA MET A 1 -4.32 22.07 32.59
C MET A 1 -2.94 21.71 32.04
N ILE A 2 -2.30 20.59 32.43
CA ILE A 2 -0.99 20.21 31.86
C ILE A 2 -0.87 18.68 31.76
N LEU A 3 -1.64 18.06 30.86
CA LEU A 3 -1.46 16.64 30.49
C LEU A 3 -1.39 16.45 28.96
N ALA A 4 -1.16 17.53 28.21
CA ALA A 4 -1.07 17.50 26.75
C ALA A 4 0.31 17.14 26.16
N PRO A 5 1.47 17.48 26.78
CA PRO A 5 2.77 17.32 26.11
C PRO A 5 3.14 15.85 25.85
N LEU A 6 2.87 14.96 26.81
CA LEU A 6 3.24 13.55 26.71
C LEU A 6 2.35 12.79 25.71
N LEU A 7 1.06 13.11 25.66
CA LEU A 7 0.14 12.55 24.66
C LEU A 7 0.51 13.01 23.24
N LEU A 8 0.88 14.28 23.05
CA LEU A 8 1.39 14.76 21.76
C LEU A 8 2.72 14.09 21.40
N PHE A 9 3.63 13.90 22.36
CA PHE A 9 4.91 13.24 22.14
C PHE A 9 4.76 11.75 21.78
N LEU A 10 3.90 11.01 22.48
CA LEU A 10 3.62 9.60 22.19
C LEU A 10 2.90 9.43 20.85
N ARG A 11 1.97 10.34 20.52
CA ARG A 11 1.32 10.37 19.20
C ARG A 11 2.32 10.68 18.10
N LYS A 12 3.16 11.70 18.28
CA LYS A 12 4.20 12.06 17.31
C LYS A 12 5.21 10.93 17.12
N ARG A 13 5.57 10.21 18.19
CA ARG A 13 6.44 9.04 18.13
C ARG A 13 5.79 7.85 17.42
N SER A 14 4.49 7.60 17.62
CA SER A 14 3.71 6.60 16.88
C SER A 14 3.62 6.93 15.39
N GLU A 15 3.33 8.19 15.05
CA GLU A 15 3.31 8.70 13.68
C GLU A 15 4.71 8.64 13.04
N GLU A 16 5.78 8.93 13.78
CA GLU A 16 7.15 8.79 13.29
C GLU A 16 7.56 7.33 13.08
N MET A 17 7.06 6.40 13.89
CA MET A 17 7.34 4.96 13.76
C MET A 17 6.66 4.37 12.52
N THR A 18 5.40 4.75 12.27
CA THR A 18 4.68 4.35 11.04
C THR A 18 5.27 4.99 9.79
N VAL A 19 5.69 6.27 9.87
CA VAL A 19 6.33 6.98 8.74
C VAL A 19 7.72 6.44 8.41
N LYS A 20 8.50 5.98 9.40
CA LYS A 20 9.83 5.38 9.14
C LYS A 20 9.72 4.05 8.39
N ASN A 21 8.75 3.20 8.69
CA ASN A 21 8.49 1.96 7.94
C ASN A 21 7.97 2.22 6.51
N LEU A 22 7.25 3.33 6.29
CA LEU A 22 6.85 3.74 4.95
C LEU A 22 8.03 4.23 4.09
N LYS A 23 9.02 4.89 4.71
CA LYS A 23 10.21 5.43 4.01
C LYS A 23 11.23 4.37 3.61
N THR A 24 11.35 3.27 4.36
CA THR A 24 12.27 2.17 4.02
C THR A 24 11.78 1.29 2.85
N ASN A 25 10.55 1.49 2.36
CA ASN A 25 9.91 0.67 1.34
C ASN A 25 9.52 1.44 0.05
N ALA A 26 9.92 2.71 -0.09
CA ALA A 26 9.74 3.43 -1.34
C ALA A 26 10.52 2.73 -2.48
N PRO A 27 9.99 2.62 -3.71
CA PRO A 27 10.75 2.05 -4.80
C PRO A 27 12.01 2.89 -5.01
N ALA A 28 13.17 2.28 -4.82
CA ALA A 28 14.44 2.90 -5.14
C ALA A 28 14.40 3.36 -6.61
N GLN A 29 14.63 4.64 -6.84
CA GLN A 29 14.84 5.16 -8.19
C GLN A 29 16.07 4.44 -8.76
N GLY A 30 15.86 3.64 -9.81
CA GLY A 30 16.87 2.78 -10.42
C GLY A 30 16.67 1.32 -10.04
N CYS A 31 15.71 0.67 -10.70
CA CYS A 31 15.45 -0.75 -10.50
C CYS A 31 16.44 -1.59 -11.30
N SER A 32 17.59 -1.87 -10.70
CA SER A 32 18.75 -2.47 -11.36
C SER A 32 18.53 -3.92 -11.77
N THR A 33 17.79 -4.70 -10.96
CA THR A 33 17.55 -6.13 -11.19
C THR A 33 16.10 -6.47 -11.55
N ARG A 34 15.88 -7.68 -12.08
CA ARG A 34 14.54 -8.20 -12.40
C ARG A 34 13.72 -8.37 -11.12
N GLU A 35 14.36 -8.87 -10.07
CA GLU A 35 13.77 -9.18 -8.77
C GLU A 35 13.25 -7.90 -8.11
N GLU A 36 14.02 -6.82 -8.17
CA GLU A 36 13.58 -5.51 -7.71
C GLU A 36 12.38 -5.01 -8.50
N ARG A 37 12.32 -5.22 -9.83
CA ARG A 37 11.21 -4.75 -10.67
C ARG A 37 9.93 -5.48 -10.33
N VAL A 38 10.03 -6.79 -10.13
CA VAL A 38 8.91 -7.63 -9.68
C VAL A 38 8.45 -7.21 -8.29
N ARG A 39 9.37 -6.96 -7.36
CA ARG A 39 9.02 -6.48 -6.00
C ARG A 39 8.32 -5.13 -6.04
N ALA A 40 8.84 -4.18 -6.83
CA ALA A 40 8.23 -2.86 -6.99
C ALA A 40 6.82 -2.96 -7.58
N ARG A 41 6.63 -3.76 -8.64
CA ARG A 41 5.31 -4.05 -9.23
C ARG A 41 4.36 -4.66 -8.19
N ASN A 42 4.80 -5.68 -7.47
CA ASN A 42 3.98 -6.39 -6.50
C ASN A 42 3.54 -5.48 -5.35
N ARG A 43 4.40 -4.55 -4.92
CA ARG A 43 4.03 -3.55 -3.90
C ARG A 43 2.92 -2.61 -4.39
N VAL A 44 3.03 -2.12 -5.63
CA VAL A 44 1.98 -1.29 -6.27
C VAL A 44 0.68 -2.08 -6.43
N LEU A 45 0.77 -3.34 -6.87
CA LEU A 45 -0.36 -4.26 -7.02
C LEU A 45 -1.12 -4.47 -5.71
N VAL A 46 -0.41 -4.72 -4.59
CA VAL A 46 -1.07 -4.90 -3.28
C VAL A 46 -1.69 -3.59 -2.76
N ALA A 47 -1.07 -2.45 -3.05
CA ALA A 47 -1.68 -1.15 -2.74
C ALA A 47 -2.94 -0.88 -3.59
N ARG A 48 -2.99 -1.31 -4.86
CA ARG A 48 -4.22 -1.26 -5.68
C ARG A 48 -5.29 -2.23 -5.20
N TYR A 49 -4.90 -3.43 -4.77
CA TYR A 49 -5.81 -4.37 -4.12
C TYR A 49 -6.48 -3.73 -2.90
N PHE A 50 -5.69 -3.15 -1.97
CA PHE A 50 -6.19 -2.42 -0.82
C PHE A 50 -7.14 -1.28 -1.22
N TYR A 51 -6.77 -0.48 -2.22
CA TYR A 51 -7.64 0.59 -2.71
C TYR A 51 -9.01 0.06 -3.13
N TRP A 52 -9.05 -1.01 -3.93
CA TRP A 52 -10.31 -1.55 -4.42
C TRP A 52 -11.14 -2.23 -3.33
N THR A 53 -10.53 -2.99 -2.41
CA THR A 53 -11.27 -3.73 -1.37
C THR A 53 -11.65 -2.87 -0.17
N GLU A 54 -10.76 -1.99 0.30
CA GLU A 54 -10.99 -1.24 1.53
C GLU A 54 -11.59 0.15 1.27
N LEU A 55 -11.09 0.86 0.26
CA LEU A 55 -11.53 2.24 -0.04
C LEU A 55 -12.74 2.26 -0.98
N ARG A 56 -12.75 1.41 -2.01
CA ARG A 56 -13.88 1.29 -2.95
C ARG A 56 -14.84 0.16 -2.63
N ARG A 57 -14.54 -0.67 -1.62
CA ARG A 57 -15.41 -1.74 -1.10
C ARG A 57 -15.92 -2.70 -2.17
N ARG A 58 -15.08 -2.98 -3.18
CA ARG A 58 -15.40 -3.93 -4.27
C ARG A 58 -15.27 -5.37 -3.78
N ARG A 59 -16.07 -6.26 -4.38
CA ARG A 59 -16.01 -7.71 -4.11
C ARG A 59 -14.71 -8.30 -4.63
N PHE A 60 -14.23 -9.33 -3.96
CA PHE A 60 -12.97 -9.98 -4.27
C PHE A 60 -12.82 -10.38 -5.74
N ASP A 61 -13.82 -11.06 -6.32
CA ASP A 61 -13.76 -11.53 -7.72
C ASP A 61 -13.63 -10.37 -8.72
N ASP A 62 -14.36 -9.28 -8.49
CA ASP A 62 -14.26 -8.06 -9.29
C ASP A 62 -12.86 -7.44 -9.20
N VAL A 63 -12.28 -7.41 -7.99
CA VAL A 63 -10.93 -6.86 -7.79
C VAL A 63 -9.89 -7.71 -8.50
N MET A 64 -9.99 -9.04 -8.41
CA MET A 64 -9.08 -9.94 -9.13
C MET A 64 -9.13 -9.69 -10.64
N ARG A 65 -10.33 -9.61 -11.22
CA ARG A 65 -10.51 -9.29 -12.64
C ARG A 65 -9.96 -7.92 -13.03
N ILE A 66 -10.24 -6.86 -12.25
CA ILE A 66 -9.72 -5.51 -12.53
C ILE A 66 -8.18 -5.50 -12.54
N LEU A 67 -7.57 -6.10 -11.50
CA LEU A 67 -6.12 -6.13 -11.39
C LEU A 67 -5.49 -6.98 -12.50
N ALA A 68 -6.08 -8.14 -12.79
CA ALA A 68 -5.58 -9.08 -13.80
C ALA A 68 -5.72 -8.54 -15.22
N GLU A 69 -6.86 -7.95 -15.59
CA GLU A 69 -7.20 -7.66 -16.98
C GLU A 69 -7.11 -6.17 -17.35
N SER A 70 -7.16 -5.26 -16.38
CA SER A 70 -7.22 -3.81 -16.65
C SER A 70 -5.99 -3.03 -16.20
N GLU A 71 -5.31 -3.48 -15.13
CA GLU A 71 -4.22 -2.71 -14.53
C GLU A 71 -2.84 -3.35 -14.68
N PHE A 72 -2.70 -4.65 -14.38
CA PHE A 72 -1.39 -5.30 -14.30
C PHE A 72 -1.14 -6.36 -15.37
N PHE A 73 -2.17 -6.89 -16.03
CA PHE A 73 -2.04 -7.89 -17.10
C PHE A 73 -1.26 -9.13 -16.64
N VAL A 74 -1.67 -9.69 -15.51
CA VAL A 74 -1.08 -10.89 -14.87
C VAL A 74 -2.16 -11.85 -14.42
N GLU A 75 -1.84 -13.14 -14.34
CA GLU A 75 -2.75 -14.15 -13.82
C GLU A 75 -3.13 -13.90 -12.35
N GLU A 76 -4.35 -14.28 -11.96
CA GLU A 76 -4.84 -14.16 -10.58
C GLU A 76 -3.93 -14.86 -9.56
N ARG A 77 -3.32 -15.99 -9.93
CA ARG A 77 -2.32 -16.68 -9.09
C ARG A 77 -1.14 -15.78 -8.75
N THR A 78 -0.69 -14.96 -9.70
CA THR A 78 0.40 -13.99 -9.47
C THR A 78 -0.04 -12.90 -8.50
N ILE A 79 -1.28 -12.43 -8.61
CA ILE A 79 -1.87 -11.44 -7.71
C ILE A 79 -1.94 -12.01 -6.29
N MET A 80 -2.45 -13.23 -6.13
CA MET A 80 -2.56 -13.90 -4.84
C MET A 80 -1.19 -14.11 -4.19
N ASN A 81 -0.19 -14.57 -4.97
CA ASN A 81 1.17 -14.71 -4.49
C ASN A 81 1.76 -13.36 -4.03
N ALA A 82 1.49 -12.28 -4.74
CA ALA A 82 1.92 -10.93 -4.35
C ALA A 82 1.25 -10.47 -3.05
N ILE A 83 -0.06 -10.68 -2.90
CA ILE A 83 -0.80 -10.35 -1.67
C ILE A 83 -0.23 -11.12 -0.48
N ASN A 84 -0.01 -12.42 -0.64
CA ASN A 84 0.55 -13.26 0.42
C ASN A 84 1.99 -12.84 0.78
N ALA A 85 2.83 -12.57 -0.22
CA ALA A 85 4.22 -12.16 -0.01
C ALA A 85 4.35 -10.75 0.61
N HIS A 86 3.34 -9.90 0.47
CA HIS A 86 3.31 -8.53 1.02
C HIS A 86 2.17 -8.34 2.04
N SER A 87 1.77 -9.40 2.75
CA SER A 87 0.69 -9.37 3.73
C SER A 87 0.94 -8.35 4.85
N ALA A 88 2.17 -8.27 5.37
CA ALA A 88 2.55 -7.28 6.37
C ALA A 88 2.33 -5.84 5.89
N TYR A 89 2.68 -5.53 4.65
CA TYR A 89 2.44 -4.20 4.05
C TYR A 89 0.94 -3.92 3.89
N LEU A 90 0.16 -4.93 3.51
CA LEU A 90 -1.30 -4.80 3.42
C LEU A 90 -1.93 -4.53 4.80
N ASP A 91 -1.46 -5.20 5.84
CA ASP A 91 -1.94 -4.99 7.21
C ASP A 91 -1.56 -3.61 7.74
N GLU A 92 -0.35 -3.12 7.42
CA GLU A 92 0.03 -1.73 7.69
C GLU A 92 -0.94 -0.74 7.05
N LEU A 93 -1.30 -0.93 5.77
CA LEU A 93 -2.26 -0.07 5.08
C LEU A 93 -3.64 -0.10 5.75
N ARG A 94 -4.09 -1.25 6.26
CA ARG A 94 -5.37 -1.39 6.98
C ARG A 94 -5.38 -0.67 8.32
N LEU A 95 -4.25 -0.66 9.03
CA LEU A 95 -4.10 0.02 10.32
C LEU A 95 -3.90 1.53 10.18
N LEU A 96 -3.45 1.99 9.00
CA LEU A 96 -3.12 3.37 8.76
C LEU A 96 -4.37 4.24 8.52
N ALA A 97 -4.77 5.03 9.54
CA ALA A 97 -5.96 5.88 9.49
C ALA A 97 -5.98 6.88 8.30
N ASN A 98 -4.82 7.26 7.77
CA ASN A 98 -4.68 8.17 6.63
C ASN A 98 -4.21 7.47 5.34
N ALA A 99 -4.38 6.15 5.21
CA ALA A 99 -3.91 5.36 4.07
C ALA A 99 -4.30 5.96 2.72
N ALA A 100 -5.56 6.40 2.56
CA ALA A 100 -6.03 7.02 1.33
C ALA A 100 -5.24 8.29 0.94
N ARG A 101 -4.88 9.13 1.91
CA ARG A 101 -4.10 10.35 1.67
C ARG A 101 -2.65 10.00 1.34
N SER A 102 -2.06 9.06 2.07
CA SER A 102 -0.69 8.60 1.86
C SER A 102 -0.52 7.99 0.47
N LEU A 103 -1.43 7.12 0.05
CA LEU A 103 -1.39 6.49 -1.27
C LEU A 103 -1.62 7.50 -2.40
N ARG A 104 -2.49 8.52 -2.24
CA ARG A 104 -2.65 9.60 -3.24
C ARG A 104 -1.38 10.41 -3.43
N LYS A 105 -0.61 10.62 -2.36
CA LYS A 105 0.68 11.31 -2.41
C LYS A 105 1.74 10.44 -3.10
N GLU A 106 1.76 9.14 -2.82
CA GLU A 106 2.70 8.19 -3.41
C GLU A 106 2.40 7.89 -4.88
N HIS A 107 1.11 7.86 -5.23
CA HIS A 107 0.61 7.50 -6.55
C HIS A 107 -0.36 8.55 -7.10
N PRO A 108 0.13 9.75 -7.45
CA PRO A 108 -0.72 10.83 -7.95
C PRO A 108 -1.34 10.52 -9.32
N SER A 109 -0.72 9.64 -10.12
CA SER A 109 -1.16 9.29 -11.47
C SER A 109 -2.23 8.20 -11.55
N TRP A 110 -2.58 7.56 -10.42
CA TRP A 110 -3.64 6.55 -10.43
C TRP A 110 -4.99 7.16 -10.73
N ASN A 111 -5.87 6.38 -11.36
CA ASN A 111 -7.27 6.73 -11.41
C ASN A 111 -7.91 6.51 -10.02
N TRP A 112 -8.22 7.62 -9.35
CA TRP A 112 -8.81 7.68 -8.01
C TRP A 112 -10.34 7.89 -8.02
N SER A 113 -10.95 7.90 -9.20
CA SER A 113 -12.37 8.20 -9.43
C SER A 113 -13.28 7.02 -9.07
#